data_AF-A0A2J8Y2S4-F1
#
_entry.id   AF-A0A2J8Y2S4-F1
#
_cell.length_a   1.000
_cell.length_b   1.000
_cell.length_c   1.000
_cell.angle_alpha   90.00
_cell.angle_beta   90.00
_cell.angle_gamma   90.00
#
_symmetry.space_group_name_H-M   'P 1'
#
loop_
_entity.id
_entity.type
_entity.pdbx_description
1 polymer ?
#
loop_
_entity_poly.entity_id
_entity_poly.type
_entity_poly.pdbx_seq_one_letter_code
_entity_poly.pdbx_strand_id
1 'polypeptide(L)'
;VKRKADTTTPTPTAILAPGSPASPPGSLEPKAARLPPMRRESGRPIKPPRKDLPDSQQQHQSSKKGKLSEQLKHCNGILKELLSKKHAAYAWPFYKPVDASALGLHDYHDIIKHPMDLSTVKLLMLPPSAAEDGEP
;
A
#
# COMPACT_ATOMS: atom_id res chain seq x y z
N VAL A 1 -41.72 26.18 25.24
CA VAL A 1 -42.18 24.93 24.59
C VAL A 1 -40.97 24.05 24.35
N LYS A 2 -40.85 22.91 25.04
CA LYS A 2 -39.65 22.05 25.09
C LYS A 2 -40.03 20.71 24.49
N ARG A 3 -39.58 20.40 23.27
CA ARG A 3 -39.80 19.11 22.62
C ARG A 3 -38.52 18.29 22.74
N LYS A 4 -38.61 17.13 23.39
CA LYS A 4 -37.57 16.11 23.42
C LYS A 4 -37.59 15.38 22.06
N ALA A 5 -36.41 15.12 21.50
CA ALA A 5 -36.26 14.30 20.31
C ALA A 5 -35.88 12.89 20.76
N ASP A 6 -36.82 11.95 20.62
CA ASP A 6 -36.53 10.52 20.69
C ASP A 6 -36.03 10.06 19.31
N THR A 7 -34.85 9.47 19.29
CA THR A 7 -34.17 8.95 18.09
C THR A 7 -34.41 7.44 18.02
N THR A 8 -35.26 7.00 17.10
CA THR A 8 -35.50 5.58 16.83
C THR A 8 -34.60 5.13 15.68
N THR A 9 -33.64 4.25 15.97
CA THR A 9 -32.78 3.57 15.00
C THR A 9 -33.54 2.41 14.33
N PRO A 10 -33.47 2.21 13.01
CA PRO A 10 -33.86 0.94 12.40
C PRO A 10 -32.68 -0.04 12.34
N THR A 11 -32.93 -1.24 12.87
CA THR A 11 -32.11 -2.45 12.84
C THR A 11 -31.91 -2.99 11.41
N PRO A 12 -30.70 -3.39 11.00
CA PRO A 12 -30.50 -4.18 9.78
C PRO A 12 -30.53 -5.68 10.08
N THR A 13 -31.53 -6.39 9.56
CA THR A 13 -31.60 -7.86 9.58
C THR A 13 -30.91 -8.43 8.33
N ALA A 14 -29.86 -9.22 8.53
CA ALA A 14 -29.12 -9.91 7.49
C ALA A 14 -29.89 -11.13 6.94
N ILE A 15 -29.95 -11.25 5.62
CA ILE A 15 -30.51 -12.42 4.93
C ILE A 15 -29.36 -13.40 4.64
N LEU A 16 -29.49 -14.61 5.17
CA LEU A 16 -28.61 -15.76 4.92
C LEU A 16 -28.92 -16.39 3.56
N ALA A 17 -27.89 -16.71 2.78
CA ALA A 17 -27.97 -17.59 1.62
C ALA A 17 -27.02 -18.78 1.82
N PRO A 18 -27.48 -20.04 1.63
CA PRO A 18 -26.58 -21.18 1.50
C PRO A 18 -26.60 -21.74 0.07
N GLY A 19 -25.47 -22.29 -0.36
CA GLY A 19 -25.44 -23.36 -1.36
C GLY A 19 -24.58 -23.08 -2.60
N SER A 20 -23.32 -23.47 -2.54
CA SER A 20 -22.60 -24.01 -3.70
C SER A 20 -22.67 -25.54 -3.66
N PRO A 21 -22.74 -26.23 -4.80
CA PRO A 21 -21.62 -27.14 -5.10
C PRO A 21 -21.24 -27.26 -6.60
N ALA A 22 -19.91 -27.36 -6.81
CA ALA A 22 -19.15 -28.21 -7.76
C ALA A 22 -19.57 -28.44 -9.24
N SER A 23 -18.57 -28.31 -10.13
CA SER A 23 -18.52 -28.66 -11.58
C SER A 23 -18.13 -30.15 -11.84
N PRO A 24 -17.77 -30.67 -13.06
CA PRO A 24 -17.84 -30.21 -14.47
C PRO A 24 -18.32 -31.36 -15.45
N PRO A 25 -17.80 -31.56 -16.70
CA PRO A 25 -18.24 -30.98 -17.98
C PRO A 25 -18.66 -32.04 -19.06
N GLY A 26 -19.27 -31.63 -20.18
CA GLY A 26 -19.55 -32.57 -21.28
C GLY A 26 -20.04 -31.97 -22.61
N SER A 27 -19.15 -32.06 -23.62
CA SER A 27 -19.38 -32.41 -25.04
C SER A 27 -20.44 -31.66 -25.86
N LEU A 28 -20.00 -30.92 -26.89
CA LEU A 28 -20.52 -31.00 -28.28
C LEU A 28 -19.44 -30.58 -29.31
N GLU A 29 -18.95 -31.53 -30.11
CA GLU A 29 -18.34 -31.39 -31.46
C GLU A 29 -19.49 -31.57 -32.51
N PRO A 30 -19.36 -31.40 -33.86
CA PRO A 30 -18.13 -31.61 -34.66
C PRO A 30 -17.88 -30.70 -35.90
N LYS A 31 -16.63 -30.74 -36.42
CA LYS A 31 -16.26 -31.30 -37.75
C LYS A 31 -15.23 -30.49 -38.58
N ALA A 32 -14.02 -31.08 -38.68
CA ALA A 32 -13.07 -31.21 -39.83
C ALA A 32 -12.48 -29.93 -40.49
N ALA A 33 -11.22 -29.80 -40.92
CA ALA A 33 -10.11 -30.73 -41.19
C ALA A 33 -8.78 -29.94 -41.37
N ARG A 34 -7.66 -30.58 -40.97
CA ARG A 34 -6.27 -30.51 -41.52
C ARG A 34 -5.41 -29.21 -41.37
N LEU A 35 -4.19 -29.39 -40.83
CA LEU A 35 -3.00 -28.49 -40.85
C LEU A 35 -2.01 -28.92 -41.96
N PRO A 36 -0.84 -28.27 -42.20
CA PRO A 36 -0.47 -26.84 -42.49
C PRO A 36 0.35 -26.77 -43.84
N PRO A 37 1.07 -25.69 -44.29
CA PRO A 37 2.29 -25.14 -43.66
C PRO A 37 2.51 -23.61 -43.76
N MET A 38 3.51 -23.15 -42.98
CA MET A 38 4.21 -21.87 -43.04
C MET A 38 4.66 -21.42 -44.44
N ARG A 39 4.87 -20.10 -44.54
CA ARG A 39 5.81 -19.36 -45.42
C ARG A 39 5.24 -18.83 -46.74
N ARG A 40 4.99 -17.52 -46.78
CA ARG A 40 5.30 -16.68 -47.95
C ARG A 40 5.91 -15.35 -47.54
N GLU A 41 7.21 -15.31 -47.74
CA GLU A 41 8.03 -14.13 -47.96
C GLU A 41 7.53 -13.41 -49.23
N SER A 42 7.21 -12.13 -49.13
CA SER A 42 6.94 -11.27 -50.28
C SER A 42 7.79 -10.01 -50.15
N GLY A 43 8.95 -10.03 -50.81
CA GLY A 43 9.85 -8.89 -50.88
C GLY A 43 9.26 -7.74 -51.70
N ARG A 44 9.32 -6.54 -51.12
CA ARG A 44 9.51 -5.27 -51.85
C ARG A 44 10.49 -4.41 -51.04
N PRO A 45 11.57 -3.87 -51.65
CA PRO A 45 12.52 -3.03 -50.92
C PRO A 45 11.91 -1.63 -50.71
N ILE A 46 11.89 -1.15 -49.46
CA ILE A 46 11.62 0.25 -49.15
C ILE A 46 12.73 0.77 -48.23
N LYS A 47 13.57 1.67 -48.77
CA LYS A 47 14.44 2.63 -48.05
C LYS A 47 13.93 4.03 -48.45
N PRO A 48 14.26 5.14 -47.76
CA PRO A 48 14.65 5.44 -46.37
C PRO A 48 13.78 6.62 -45.81
N PRO A 49 14.01 7.24 -44.61
CA PRO A 49 15.09 8.20 -44.36
C PRO A 49 15.77 8.05 -42.98
N ARG A 50 16.81 8.86 -42.77
CA ARG A 50 17.93 8.73 -41.84
C ARG A 50 17.58 8.74 -40.34
N LYS A 51 18.34 7.94 -39.59
CA LYS A 51 18.48 7.98 -38.13
C LYS A 51 19.33 9.18 -37.74
N ASP A 52 18.73 10.27 -37.29
CA ASP A 52 19.43 11.33 -36.54
C ASP A 52 18.44 12.09 -35.65
N LEU A 53 18.05 11.49 -34.52
CA LEU A 53 17.49 12.23 -33.38
C LEU A 53 18.23 11.82 -32.11
N PRO A 54 18.97 12.71 -31.43
CA PRO A 54 19.35 12.50 -30.04
C PRO A 54 18.12 12.81 -29.16
N ASP A 55 17.27 11.82 -28.93
CA ASP A 55 16.21 11.94 -27.92
C ASP A 55 16.82 11.79 -26.53
N SER A 56 17.16 12.95 -25.96
CA SER A 56 16.91 13.36 -24.57
C SER A 56 16.40 12.30 -23.59
N GLN A 57 17.15 11.24 -23.33
CA GLN A 57 16.87 10.30 -22.25
C GLN A 57 18.14 9.89 -21.52
N GLN A 58 18.71 10.81 -20.75
CA GLN A 58 19.52 10.46 -19.57
C GLN A 58 19.59 11.63 -18.57
N GLN A 59 18.43 12.19 -18.21
CA GLN A 59 18.29 13.15 -17.10
C GLN A 59 17.48 12.60 -15.91
N HIS A 60 17.50 11.28 -15.69
CA HIS A 60 16.88 10.66 -14.50
C HIS A 60 17.87 10.05 -13.51
N GLN A 61 19.15 10.44 -13.57
CA GLN A 61 20.13 10.10 -12.54
C GLN A 61 20.75 11.35 -11.94
N SER A 62 19.93 12.14 -11.26
CA SER A 62 20.43 13.12 -10.28
C SER A 62 19.61 13.03 -9.01
N SER A 63 20.07 12.15 -8.12
CA SER A 63 20.20 12.42 -6.69
C SER A 63 19.13 13.32 -6.06
N LYS A 64 17.91 12.79 -5.81
CA LYS A 64 16.98 13.44 -4.88
C LYS A 64 17.44 13.22 -3.44
N LYS A 65 18.55 13.89 -3.08
CA LYS A 65 18.95 14.11 -1.69
C LYS A 65 17.85 14.92 -0.99
N GLY A 66 17.27 14.35 0.07
CA GLY A 66 16.88 15.11 1.26
C GLY A 66 15.53 15.84 1.27
N LYS A 67 14.63 15.66 0.29
CA LYS A 67 13.29 16.27 0.36
C LYS A 67 12.21 15.21 0.42
N LEU A 68 11.52 15.12 1.57
CA LEU A 68 10.34 14.29 1.73
C LEU A 68 9.33 14.63 0.62
N SER A 69 8.71 13.60 0.04
CA SER A 69 7.62 13.81 -0.93
C SER A 69 6.50 14.62 -0.28
N GLU A 70 5.70 15.31 -1.10
CA GLU A 70 4.57 16.09 -0.60
C GLU A 70 3.60 15.24 0.22
N GLN A 71 3.35 14.00 -0.20
CA GLN A 71 2.56 13.03 0.54
C GLN A 71 3.17 12.73 1.90
N LEU A 72 4.49 12.50 1.96
CA LEU A 72 5.18 12.19 3.21
C LEU A 72 5.19 13.37 4.19
N LYS A 73 5.15 14.61 3.70
CA LYS A 73 4.94 15.80 4.55
C LYS A 73 3.55 15.81 5.17
N HIS A 74 2.51 15.44 4.41
CA HIS A 74 1.15 15.29 4.95
C HIS A 74 1.09 14.17 6.00
N CYS A 75 1.70 13.02 5.72
CA CYS A 75 1.82 11.93 6.69
C CYS A 75 2.54 12.37 7.98
N ASN A 76 3.61 13.15 7.87
CA ASN A 76 4.30 13.72 9.02
C ASN A 76 3.41 14.72 9.80
N GLY A 77 2.55 15.47 9.11
CA GLY A 77 1.53 16.31 9.74
C GLY A 77 0.56 15.50 10.61
N ILE A 78 0.02 14.41 10.05
CA ILE A 78 -0.86 13.48 10.78
C ILE A 78 -0.13 12.88 11.98
N LEU A 79 1.11 12.42 11.80
CA LEU A 79 1.91 11.85 12.89
C LEU A 79 2.14 12.86 14.03
N LYS A 80 2.43 14.12 13.70
CA LYS A 80 2.56 15.20 14.69
C LYS A 80 1.24 15.47 15.41
N GLU A 81 0.11 15.41 14.72
CA GLU A 81 -1.20 15.55 15.35
C GLU A 81 -1.44 14.42 16.36
N LEU A 82 -1.21 13.15 15.96
CA LEU A 82 -1.36 11.96 16.81
C LEU A 82 -0.48 12.00 18.07
N LEU A 83 0.73 12.56 17.96
CA LEU A 83 1.65 12.75 19.09
C LEU A 83 1.34 13.98 19.95
N SER A 84 0.36 14.81 19.56
CA SER A 84 0.01 16.02 20.31
C SER A 84 -0.82 15.69 21.57
N LYS A 85 -0.82 16.62 22.52
CA LYS A 85 -1.60 16.52 23.77
C LYS A 85 -3.10 16.34 23.53
N LYS A 86 -3.62 16.77 22.37
CA LYS A 86 -5.02 16.59 21.95
C LYS A 86 -5.44 15.12 21.97
N HIS A 87 -4.51 14.20 21.67
CA HIS A 87 -4.79 12.78 21.54
C HIS A 87 -4.19 11.93 22.65
N ALA A 88 -3.48 12.54 23.61
CA ALA A 88 -2.77 11.83 24.68
C ALA A 88 -3.68 10.96 25.55
N ALA A 89 -4.96 11.31 25.70
CA ALA A 89 -5.92 10.55 26.50
C ALA A 89 -6.09 9.09 26.04
N TYR A 90 -5.81 8.79 24.77
CA TYR A 90 -6.00 7.45 24.20
C TYR A 90 -4.82 6.98 23.33
N ALA A 91 -4.00 7.89 22.82
CA ALA A 91 -2.87 7.55 21.96
C ALA A 91 -1.60 7.17 22.73
N TRP A 92 -1.54 7.45 24.05
CA TRP A 92 -0.35 7.23 24.86
C TRP A 92 0.23 5.79 24.79
N PRO A 93 -0.55 4.70 24.67
CA PRO A 93 0.01 3.35 24.58
C PRO A 93 0.82 3.10 23.30
N PHE A 94 0.62 3.94 22.27
CA PHE A 94 1.28 3.82 20.98
C PHE A 94 2.49 4.74 20.83
N TYR A 95 2.84 5.53 21.85
CA TYR A 95 3.95 6.49 21.78
C TYR A 95 5.32 5.82 21.82
N LYS A 96 5.41 4.63 22.41
CA LYS A 96 6.63 3.84 22.55
C LYS A 96 6.36 2.40 22.14
N PRO A 97 7.39 1.61 21.81
CA PRO A 97 7.24 0.17 21.62
C PRO A 97 6.56 -0.48 22.84
N VAL A 98 5.76 -1.51 22.58
CA VAL A 98 5.15 -2.31 23.66
C VAL A 98 6.25 -3.05 24.41
N ASP A 99 6.33 -2.83 25.73
CA ASP A 99 7.19 -3.61 26.61
C ASP A 99 6.43 -4.85 27.09
N ALA A 100 6.50 -5.92 26.30
CA ALA A 100 5.81 -7.17 26.59
C ALA A 100 6.26 -7.79 27.93
N SER A 101 7.54 -7.63 28.29
CA SER A 101 8.08 -8.19 29.53
C SER A 101 7.53 -7.44 30.75
N ALA A 102 7.56 -6.10 30.73
CA ALA A 102 7.03 -5.29 31.82
C ALA A 102 5.51 -5.44 32.00
N LEU A 103 4.79 -5.72 30.93
CA LEU A 103 3.33 -5.93 30.94
C LEU A 103 2.91 -7.39 31.21
N GLY A 104 3.86 -8.34 31.28
CA GLY A 104 3.57 -9.76 31.47
C GLY A 104 2.86 -10.41 30.28
N LEU A 105 3.07 -9.90 29.06
CA LEU A 105 2.47 -10.42 27.83
C LEU A 105 3.37 -11.51 27.23
N HIS A 106 3.16 -12.75 27.66
CA HIS A 106 4.04 -13.87 27.31
C HIS A 106 4.00 -14.28 25.83
N ASP A 107 2.87 -14.08 25.16
CA ASP A 107 2.63 -14.47 23.77
C ASP A 107 2.74 -13.29 22.80
N TYR A 108 3.15 -12.11 23.26
CA TYR A 108 3.11 -10.89 22.46
C TYR A 108 3.91 -11.01 21.16
N HIS A 109 5.15 -11.50 21.22
CA HIS A 109 6.01 -11.68 20.04
C HIS A 109 5.67 -12.96 19.24
N ASP A 110 4.90 -13.87 19.85
CA ASP A 110 4.35 -15.03 19.16
C ASP A 110 3.17 -14.67 18.27
N ILE A 111 2.40 -13.65 18.65
CA ILE A 111 1.23 -13.18 17.90
C ILE A 111 1.61 -12.00 16.99
N ILE A 112 2.30 -11.00 17.53
CA ILE A 112 2.65 -9.75 16.82
C ILE A 112 4.04 -9.88 16.20
N LYS A 113 4.07 -10.18 14.89
CA LYS A 113 5.32 -10.42 14.14
C LYS A 113 6.08 -9.17 13.72
N HIS A 114 5.37 -8.05 13.61
CA HIS A 114 5.95 -6.77 13.17
C HIS A 114 5.49 -5.66 14.13
N PRO A 115 6.08 -5.60 15.34
CA PRO A 115 5.75 -4.54 16.29
C PRO A 115 6.08 -3.16 15.70
N MET A 116 5.24 -2.17 15.99
CA MET A 116 5.40 -0.80 15.52
C MET A 116 4.77 0.18 16.50
N ASP A 117 5.35 1.36 16.60
CA ASP A 117 4.89 2.44 17.47
C ASP A 117 5.19 3.81 16.83
N LEU A 118 4.58 4.87 17.38
CA LEU A 118 4.68 6.22 16.81
C LEU A 118 6.07 6.83 16.94
N SER A 119 6.91 6.42 17.90
CA SER A 119 8.30 6.87 17.97
C SER A 119 9.15 6.22 16.87
N THR A 120 8.93 4.93 16.58
CA THR A 120 9.58 4.24 15.45
C THR A 120 9.16 4.83 14.12
N VAL A 121 7.86 5.07 13.90
CA VAL A 121 7.36 5.72 12.66
C VAL A 121 7.96 7.12 12.51
N LYS A 122 8.11 7.87 13.61
CA LYS A 122 8.72 9.20 13.59
C LYS A 122 10.17 9.16 13.15
N LEU A 123 10.95 8.18 13.61
CA LEU A 123 12.34 8.00 13.19
C LEU A 123 12.43 7.69 11.69
N LEU A 124 11.54 6.84 11.17
CA LEU A 124 11.48 6.51 9.74
C LEU A 124 11.09 7.70 8.85
N MET A 125 10.38 8.69 9.40
CA MET A 125 10.02 9.92 8.68
C MET A 125 11.14 10.98 8.65
N LEU A 126 12.21 10.81 9.44
CA LEU A 126 13.34 11.74 9.45
C LEU A 126 14.32 11.42 8.30
N PRO A 127 14.91 12.45 7.66
CA PRO A 127 15.96 12.23 6.69
C PRO A 127 17.21 11.62 7.38
N PRO A 128 17.98 10.77 6.68
CA PRO A 128 19.13 10.06 7.25
C PRO A 128 20.26 10.97 7.75
N SER A 129 20.27 12.27 7.42
CA SER A 129 21.31 13.21 7.86
C SER A 129 21.05 13.88 9.21
N ALA A 130 19.94 13.57 9.89
CA ALA A 130 19.62 14.17 11.18
C ALA A 130 20.02 13.29 12.39
N ALA A 131 20.65 12.14 12.15
CA ALA A 131 21.01 11.16 13.17
C ALA A 131 22.50 11.21 13.60
N GLU A 132 23.32 12.04 12.95
CA GLU A 132 24.79 12.07 13.12
C GLU A 132 25.30 13.49 13.41
N ASP A 133 24.73 14.19 14.39
CA ASP A 133 25.29 15.46 14.87
C ASP A 133 25.00 15.63 16.37
N GLY A 134 25.67 14.83 17.20
CA GLY A 134 25.47 14.87 18.64
C GLY A 134 26.52 14.11 19.46
N GLU A 135 27.79 14.52 19.38
CA GLU A 135 28.78 14.44 20.48
C GLU A 135 29.94 15.39 20.19
N PRO A 136 30.37 16.16 21.20
CA PRO A 136 31.73 15.96 21.71
C PRO A 136 31.80 15.67 23.21
#